data_AF-A0A1U7YN26-F1
#
_entry.id   AF-A0A1U7YN26-F1
#
_cell.length_a   1.000
_cell.length_b   1.000
_cell.length_c   1.000
_cell.angle_alpha   90.00
_cell.angle_beta   90.00
_cell.angle_gamma   90.00
#
_symmetry.space_group_name_H-M   'P 1'
#
loop_
_entity.id
_entity.type
_entity.pdbx_description
1 polymer ?
#
loop_
_entity_poly.entity_id
_entity_poly.type
_entity_poly.pdbx_seq_one_letter_code
_entity_poly.pdbx_strand_id
1 'polypeptide(L)'
;MATEGKSLGDITEMEDLIKRACPLALKAHKAATATTYYTRNVHAKEVIFAFSGSWSVDEWFAPEHPFAESKLVLELFPFLRSIGNDETAVVNASFLSRFQKVLQTNGFRDEVNKALSQEKQIVFTGHSSGGAIAVLATIWVLEHHIRRKTDQNQNPNQNQNPNQNQNHVLPRCVTFGSPLVGDRVFGHALRRERWSHLFVNFVTRYDIVPRLLLVPPSSIQREKLQTILDSIKTGPQKITKESATDFFSTVMRNALCVASHDACSLMGCTDLLPGAIAGFIDLSPYRPSGTYVFCMGNGKLVAVKNPDAVLQLLFYFLQLNPAQAVDDVAGRSLKEHLMYKTELQGSLAKPHLVNLDPPISSTNADTVLNDLGLSTKARLCLCAAEESERQKLEKQKKIEANCGKIKIALRKLNNYRSKCEVHKVGYYDSFKRQEGEKDFLANVIRLELAGMWDEIIEMLKTYELPDDFEIKPDWVKLGTEFRRLVEPLDIANFYRHSKNDDTGAYMKRARPKRYRYTQRWLEHVDRKGTGDYSESCIWAKVEELCLAAAAGGKPPQEVKLRVVELEKLISVAEKNKQLSKDMFFDESTLVKWWRKQDPEIRSVATIIAGLVDGRGKDLPSAC
;
A
#
# COMPACT_ATOMS: atom_id res chain seq x y z
N MET A 1 -16.23 14.86 -10.66
CA MET A 1 -17.56 15.12 -10.10
C MET A 1 -17.72 14.29 -8.84
N ALA A 2 -18.12 14.96 -7.77
CA ALA A 2 -18.08 14.52 -6.40
C ALA A 2 -19.07 13.38 -6.11
N THR A 3 -18.58 12.32 -5.48
CA THR A 3 -19.37 11.39 -4.66
C THR A 3 -18.68 11.23 -3.30
N GLU A 4 -18.52 12.34 -2.58
CA GLU A 4 -18.15 12.35 -1.15
C GLU A 4 -19.37 12.54 -0.23
N GLY A 5 -20.58 12.41 -0.78
CA GLY A 5 -21.83 12.58 -0.04
C GLY A 5 -22.53 11.28 0.35
N LYS A 6 -21.83 10.28 0.90
CA LYS A 6 -22.46 9.11 1.57
C LYS A 6 -21.53 8.53 2.64
N SER A 7 -21.41 9.19 3.79
CA SER A 7 -20.66 8.66 4.96
C SER A 7 -21.51 8.57 6.23
N LEU A 8 -22.75 9.06 6.20
CA LEU A 8 -23.57 9.19 7.41
C LEU A 8 -24.45 7.96 7.70
N GLY A 9 -24.57 7.01 6.76
CA GLY A 9 -25.48 5.86 6.84
C GLY A 9 -24.86 4.54 7.32
N ASP A 10 -23.54 4.36 7.24
CA ASP A 10 -22.95 3.01 7.32
C ASP A 10 -23.01 2.35 8.71
N ILE A 11 -22.83 3.08 9.83
CA ILE A 11 -22.79 2.43 11.16
C ILE A 11 -24.19 2.04 11.65
N THR A 12 -25.18 2.89 11.40
CA THR A 12 -26.60 2.59 11.67
C THR A 12 -27.12 1.48 10.76
N GLU A 13 -26.72 1.45 9.48
CA GLU A 13 -27.00 0.32 8.57
C GLU A 13 -26.23 -0.97 8.97
N MET A 14 -25.12 -0.85 9.69
CA MET A 14 -24.34 -1.98 10.21
C MET A 14 -24.81 -2.47 11.59
N GLU A 15 -25.79 -1.83 12.24
CA GLU A 15 -26.25 -2.22 13.58
C GLU A 15 -26.62 -3.72 13.65
N ASP A 16 -27.42 -4.17 12.69
CA ASP A 16 -27.85 -5.55 12.58
C ASP A 16 -26.69 -6.50 12.31
N LEU A 17 -25.72 -6.08 11.49
CA LEU A 17 -24.50 -6.85 11.24
C LEU A 17 -23.66 -6.99 12.51
N ILE A 18 -23.49 -5.92 13.29
CA ILE A 18 -22.72 -5.90 14.53
C ILE A 18 -23.35 -6.82 15.57
N LYS A 19 -24.69 -6.75 15.73
CA LYS A 19 -25.47 -7.64 16.63
C LYS A 19 -25.29 -9.12 16.28
N ARG A 20 -25.02 -9.46 15.01
CA ARG A 20 -24.72 -10.83 14.57
C ARG A 20 -23.24 -11.18 14.70
N ALA A 21 -22.33 -10.30 14.30
CA ALA A 21 -20.90 -10.57 14.24
C ALA A 21 -20.26 -10.67 15.64
N CYS A 22 -20.60 -9.76 16.57
CA CYS A 22 -19.98 -9.73 17.90
C CYS A 22 -20.17 -11.03 18.70
N PRO A 23 -21.39 -11.59 18.83
CA PRO A 23 -21.57 -12.86 19.53
C PRO A 23 -20.83 -14.03 18.87
N LEU A 24 -20.70 -14.02 17.54
CA LEU A 24 -19.97 -15.06 16.81
C LEU A 24 -18.46 -14.96 17.01
N ALA A 25 -17.91 -13.75 16.94
CA ALA A 25 -16.51 -13.47 17.23
C ALA A 25 -16.11 -13.95 18.64
N LEU A 26 -16.97 -13.72 19.64
CA LEU A 26 -16.77 -14.21 21.01
C LEU A 26 -16.98 -15.72 21.13
N LYS A 27 -17.95 -16.29 20.41
CA LYS A 27 -18.21 -17.74 20.41
C LYS A 27 -17.08 -18.53 19.75
N ALA A 28 -16.34 -17.94 18.81
CA ALA A 28 -15.24 -18.60 18.12
C ALA A 28 -14.15 -19.12 19.07
N HIS A 29 -13.93 -18.49 20.23
CA HIS A 29 -13.01 -18.99 21.27
C HIS A 29 -13.41 -20.34 21.88
N LYS A 30 -14.68 -20.73 21.76
CA LYS A 30 -15.23 -21.99 22.28
C LYS A 30 -15.31 -23.08 21.21
N ALA A 31 -15.04 -22.75 19.95
CA ALA A 31 -15.04 -23.74 18.87
C ALA A 31 -13.88 -24.73 19.10
N ALA A 32 -14.10 -26.01 18.76
CA ALA A 32 -13.08 -27.04 18.90
C ALA A 32 -11.80 -26.63 18.17
N THR A 33 -10.65 -26.92 18.77
CA THR A 33 -9.30 -26.52 18.34
C THR A 33 -8.94 -26.90 16.90
N ALA A 34 -9.71 -27.79 16.26
CA ALA A 34 -9.40 -28.36 14.97
C ALA A 34 -9.52 -27.39 13.77
N THR A 35 -10.41 -26.38 13.80
CA THR A 35 -10.66 -25.56 12.58
C THR A 35 -10.20 -24.11 12.66
N THR A 36 -9.79 -23.55 13.82
CA THR A 36 -9.34 -22.14 14.02
C THR A 36 -10.31 -21.03 13.57
N TYR A 37 -11.43 -21.38 12.92
CA TYR A 37 -12.54 -20.51 12.56
C TYR A 37 -13.89 -21.24 12.68
N TYR A 38 -14.95 -20.44 12.79
CA TYR A 38 -16.34 -20.85 12.88
C TYR A 38 -17.15 -20.16 11.78
N THR A 39 -17.82 -20.93 10.93
CA THR A 39 -18.68 -20.40 9.88
C THR A 39 -20.15 -20.48 10.28
N ARG A 40 -20.92 -19.41 10.02
CA ARG A 40 -22.38 -19.41 10.15
C ARG A 40 -23.04 -18.82 8.91
N ASN A 41 -23.91 -19.60 8.29
CA ASN A 41 -24.89 -19.08 7.35
C ASN A 41 -25.99 -18.40 8.17
N VAL A 42 -26.17 -17.10 7.98
CA VAL A 42 -27.19 -16.34 8.71
C VAL A 42 -28.51 -16.38 7.94
N HIS A 43 -28.45 -16.10 6.64
CA HIS A 43 -29.58 -16.12 5.70
C HIS A 43 -29.12 -16.67 4.35
N ALA A 44 -30.03 -16.80 3.37
CA ALA A 44 -29.68 -17.23 2.01
C ALA A 44 -28.60 -16.34 1.33
N LYS A 45 -28.44 -15.09 1.78
CA LYS A 45 -27.56 -14.07 1.14
C LYS A 45 -26.35 -13.62 1.97
N GLU A 46 -26.13 -14.13 3.19
CA GLU A 46 -25.02 -13.69 4.05
C GLU A 46 -24.34 -14.88 4.75
N VAL A 47 -23.01 -14.88 4.75
CA VAL A 47 -22.18 -15.84 5.49
C VAL A 47 -21.17 -15.09 6.37
N ILE A 48 -21.05 -15.52 7.62
CA ILE A 48 -20.11 -14.96 8.59
C ILE A 48 -19.05 -16.00 8.93
N PHE A 49 -17.78 -15.65 8.73
CA PHE A 49 -16.60 -16.40 9.16
C PHE A 49 -16.01 -15.72 10.39
N ALA A 50 -16.05 -16.39 11.53
CA ALA A 50 -15.55 -15.90 12.81
C ALA A 50 -14.27 -16.63 13.23
N PHE A 51 -13.16 -15.91 13.37
CA PHE A 51 -11.87 -16.51 13.74
C PHE A 51 -11.65 -16.49 15.25
N SER A 52 -11.10 -17.58 15.80
CA SER A 52 -10.74 -17.65 17.21
C SER A 52 -9.47 -16.85 17.49
N GLY A 53 -9.45 -16.10 18.58
CA GLY A 53 -8.20 -15.53 19.09
C GLY A 53 -7.32 -16.59 19.75
N SER A 54 -6.09 -16.19 20.04
CA SER A 54 -5.14 -16.99 20.78
C SER A 54 -4.80 -16.36 22.10
N TRP A 55 -4.52 -17.21 23.08
CA TRP A 55 -4.08 -16.85 24.42
C TRP A 55 -2.65 -17.33 24.70
N SER A 56 -1.94 -17.81 23.68
CA SER A 56 -0.53 -18.21 23.75
C SER A 56 0.36 -17.07 23.28
N VAL A 57 1.40 -16.72 24.04
CA VAL A 57 2.36 -15.67 23.66
C VAL A 57 3.00 -15.93 22.29
N ASP A 58 3.30 -17.18 21.93
CA ASP A 58 3.92 -17.55 20.65
C ASP A 58 3.04 -17.20 19.44
N GLU A 59 1.73 -17.18 19.64
CA GLU A 59 0.75 -16.81 18.63
C GLU A 59 0.50 -15.29 18.53
N TRP A 60 1.26 -14.49 19.30
CA TRP A 60 1.29 -13.03 19.25
C TRP A 60 2.67 -12.48 18.90
N PHE A 61 3.74 -13.09 19.41
CA PHE A 61 5.10 -12.57 19.28
C PHE A 61 6.07 -13.68 18.87
N ALA A 62 6.36 -13.75 17.57
CA ALA A 62 7.46 -14.54 17.03
C ALA A 62 8.82 -13.98 17.50
N PRO A 63 9.82 -14.83 17.80
CA PRO A 63 11.07 -14.41 18.46
C PRO A 63 12.08 -13.71 17.52
N GLU A 64 11.81 -13.64 16.22
CA GLU A 64 12.81 -13.28 15.20
C GLU A 64 13.07 -11.77 15.08
N HIS A 65 12.12 -10.92 15.50
CA HIS A 65 12.17 -9.47 15.28
C HIS A 65 11.73 -8.65 16.50
N PRO A 66 12.18 -7.37 16.65
CA PRO A 66 11.92 -6.53 17.82
C PRO A 66 10.44 -6.29 18.14
N PHE A 67 9.55 -6.39 17.15
CA PHE A 67 8.10 -6.30 17.32
C PHE A 67 7.36 -7.52 16.75
N ALA A 68 8.07 -8.63 16.56
CA ALA A 68 7.55 -9.84 15.89
C ALA A 68 6.97 -9.57 14.50
N GLU A 69 7.53 -8.60 13.80
CA GLU A 69 7.10 -8.18 12.49
C GLU A 69 7.74 -9.00 11.37
N SER A 70 7.05 -9.17 10.24
CA SER A 70 7.57 -9.87 9.06
C SER A 70 7.03 -9.23 7.78
N LYS A 71 7.85 -9.24 6.73
CA LYS A 71 7.41 -8.81 5.39
C LYS A 71 6.33 -9.75 4.88
N LEU A 72 5.30 -9.20 4.26
CA LEU A 72 4.24 -10.00 3.66
C LEU A 72 4.76 -10.88 2.51
N VAL A 73 4.08 -12.01 2.34
CA VAL A 73 4.26 -12.88 1.18
C VAL A 73 3.52 -12.30 -0.01
N LEU A 74 4.25 -11.70 -0.96
CA LEU A 74 3.68 -11.05 -2.16
C LEU A 74 2.88 -12.01 -3.05
N GLU A 75 3.13 -13.32 -2.96
CA GLU A 75 2.32 -14.32 -3.67
C GLU A 75 0.86 -14.37 -3.17
N LEU A 76 0.63 -14.03 -1.90
CA LEU A 76 -0.70 -13.96 -1.29
C LEU A 76 -1.28 -12.54 -1.34
N PHE A 77 -0.42 -11.51 -1.21
CA PHE A 77 -0.84 -10.12 -1.03
C PHE A 77 -0.05 -9.12 -1.91
N PRO A 78 -0.13 -9.21 -3.26
CA PRO A 78 0.68 -8.38 -4.14
C PRO A 78 0.37 -6.88 -4.08
N PHE A 79 -0.83 -6.46 -3.64
CA PHE A 79 -1.21 -5.06 -3.56
C PHE A 79 -0.84 -4.43 -2.21
N LEU A 80 -0.49 -5.22 -1.18
CA LEU A 80 -0.04 -4.72 0.12
C LEU A 80 1.43 -4.27 0.09
N ARG A 81 1.68 -3.19 -0.65
CA ARG A 81 2.99 -2.58 -0.87
C ARG A 81 2.86 -1.10 -1.20
N SER A 82 3.91 -0.31 -1.02
CA SER A 82 4.09 0.98 -1.68
C SER A 82 4.56 0.73 -3.12
N ILE A 83 3.85 1.30 -4.10
CA ILE A 83 4.14 1.04 -5.52
C ILE A 83 5.44 1.75 -5.90
N GLY A 84 5.47 3.07 -5.76
CA GLY A 84 6.61 3.90 -6.11
C GLY A 84 7.87 3.54 -5.32
N ASN A 85 7.77 3.46 -3.98
CA ASN A 85 8.92 3.22 -3.11
C ASN A 85 9.46 1.79 -3.20
N ASP A 86 8.73 0.84 -3.81
CA ASP A 86 9.08 -0.59 -3.89
C ASP A 86 9.05 -1.33 -2.54
N GLU A 87 8.32 -0.82 -1.56
CA GLU A 87 8.34 -1.32 -0.19
C GLU A 87 7.16 -2.27 0.04
N THR A 88 7.43 -3.50 0.49
CA THR A 88 6.36 -4.43 0.88
C THR A 88 5.87 -4.09 2.28
N ALA A 89 4.57 -4.15 2.51
CA ALA A 89 4.02 -3.93 3.84
C ALA A 89 4.49 -5.01 4.83
N VAL A 90 4.54 -4.61 6.09
CA VAL A 90 4.98 -5.43 7.21
C VAL A 90 3.78 -5.73 8.09
N VAL A 91 3.67 -6.98 8.55
CA VAL A 91 2.60 -7.44 9.43
C VAL A 91 3.16 -8.24 10.59
N ASN A 92 2.33 -8.50 11.60
CA ASN A 92 2.70 -9.39 12.68
C ASN A 92 2.89 -10.84 12.15
N ALA A 93 4.08 -11.39 12.36
CA ALA A 93 4.50 -12.69 11.84
C ALA A 93 3.61 -13.83 12.38
N SER A 94 3.26 -13.80 13.66
CA SER A 94 2.42 -14.81 14.28
C SER A 94 0.99 -14.78 13.72
N PHE A 95 0.42 -13.60 13.47
CA PHE A 95 -0.90 -13.48 12.85
C PHE A 95 -0.90 -13.96 11.40
N LEU A 96 0.16 -13.64 10.64
CA LEU A 96 0.33 -14.15 9.28
C LEU A 96 0.44 -15.67 9.25
N SER A 97 1.26 -16.26 10.13
CA SER A 97 1.41 -17.71 10.25
C SER A 97 0.10 -18.39 10.60
N ARG A 98 -0.67 -17.84 11.55
CA ARG A 98 -2.01 -18.36 11.90
C ARG A 98 -2.96 -18.31 10.72
N PHE A 99 -2.96 -17.22 9.96
CA PHE A 99 -3.80 -17.13 8.75
C PHE A 99 -3.36 -18.12 7.67
N GLN A 100 -2.06 -18.35 7.48
CA GLN A 100 -1.57 -19.37 6.56
C GLN A 100 -2.03 -20.78 6.97
N LYS A 101 -2.05 -21.10 8.27
CA LYS A 101 -2.62 -22.36 8.79
C LYS A 101 -4.13 -22.47 8.47
N VAL A 102 -4.88 -21.38 8.59
CA VAL A 102 -6.30 -21.35 8.17
C VAL A 102 -6.42 -21.65 6.68
N LEU A 103 -5.58 -21.05 5.83
CA LEU A 103 -5.60 -21.30 4.38
C LEU A 103 -5.24 -22.74 4.00
N GLN A 104 -4.47 -23.44 4.85
CA GLN A 104 -4.09 -24.85 4.69
C GLN A 104 -5.14 -25.80 5.28
N THR A 105 -6.06 -25.30 6.12
CA THR A 105 -7.14 -26.11 6.70
C THR A 105 -8.12 -26.52 5.59
N ASN A 106 -8.42 -27.81 5.50
CA ASN A 106 -9.38 -28.33 4.54
C ASN A 106 -10.73 -27.60 4.66
N GLY A 107 -11.26 -27.11 3.55
CA GLY A 107 -12.59 -26.51 3.47
C GLY A 107 -12.66 -24.98 3.54
N PHE A 108 -11.70 -24.24 4.14
CA PHE A 108 -11.84 -22.77 4.25
C PHE A 108 -11.92 -22.10 2.87
N ARG A 109 -10.95 -22.42 2.00
CA ARG A 109 -10.91 -21.90 0.63
C ARG A 109 -12.18 -22.27 -0.14
N ASP A 110 -12.66 -23.49 0.03
CA ASP A 110 -13.84 -24.02 -0.68
C ASP A 110 -15.12 -23.35 -0.18
N GLU A 111 -15.28 -23.15 1.13
CA GLU A 111 -16.41 -22.44 1.73
C GLU A 111 -16.47 -20.99 1.26
N VAL A 112 -15.33 -20.29 1.24
CA VAL A 112 -15.25 -18.94 0.71
C VAL A 112 -15.59 -18.93 -0.77
N ASN A 113 -14.97 -19.79 -1.59
CA ASN A 113 -15.25 -19.88 -3.03
C ASN A 113 -16.72 -20.19 -3.32
N LYS A 114 -17.33 -21.08 -2.52
CA LYS A 114 -18.75 -21.41 -2.60
C LYS A 114 -19.60 -20.18 -2.29
N ALA A 115 -19.32 -19.45 -1.22
CA ALA A 115 -20.04 -18.23 -0.88
C ALA A 115 -19.95 -17.16 -1.99
N LEU A 116 -18.78 -17.04 -2.61
CA LEU A 116 -18.57 -16.13 -3.75
C LEU A 116 -19.36 -16.54 -4.98
N SER A 117 -19.36 -17.83 -5.32
CA SER A 117 -20.16 -18.36 -6.43
C SER A 117 -21.66 -18.19 -6.23
N GLN A 118 -22.10 -18.05 -4.97
CA GLN A 118 -23.48 -17.82 -4.57
C GLN A 118 -23.82 -16.33 -4.39
N GLU A 119 -22.88 -15.43 -4.72
CA GLU A 119 -23.03 -13.97 -4.55
C GLU A 119 -23.46 -13.55 -3.13
N LYS A 120 -23.03 -14.32 -2.11
CA LYS A 120 -23.34 -14.00 -0.72
C LYS A 120 -22.46 -12.85 -0.25
N GLN A 121 -23.03 -11.98 0.60
CA GLN A 121 -22.25 -11.08 1.43
C GLN A 121 -21.38 -11.91 2.38
N ILE A 122 -20.06 -11.85 2.17
CA ILE A 122 -19.08 -12.44 3.07
C ILE A 122 -18.74 -11.43 4.16
N VAL A 123 -18.78 -11.88 5.41
CA VAL A 123 -18.34 -11.11 6.56
C VAL A 123 -17.26 -11.90 7.29
N PHE A 124 -16.09 -11.29 7.43
CA PHE A 124 -15.04 -11.80 8.29
C PHE A 124 -15.08 -11.07 9.63
N THR A 125 -15.01 -11.81 10.72
CA THR A 125 -15.05 -11.23 12.07
C THR A 125 -14.15 -11.98 13.03
N GLY A 126 -13.78 -11.32 14.12
CA GLY A 126 -12.95 -11.93 15.14
C GLY A 126 -12.80 -11.02 16.36
N HIS A 127 -12.59 -11.66 17.50
CA HIS A 127 -12.30 -11.00 18.76
C HIS A 127 -10.83 -11.18 19.13
N SER A 128 -10.20 -10.17 19.71
CA SER A 128 -8.78 -10.21 20.06
C SER A 128 -7.91 -10.51 18.82
N SER A 129 -6.86 -11.32 18.94
CA SER A 129 -6.04 -11.75 17.78
C SER A 129 -6.81 -12.51 16.69
N GLY A 130 -8.05 -12.95 16.92
CA GLY A 130 -8.93 -13.47 15.86
C GLY A 130 -9.34 -12.36 14.89
N GLY A 131 -9.46 -11.11 15.36
CA GLY A 131 -9.72 -9.95 14.52
C GLY A 131 -8.60 -9.70 13.50
N ALA A 132 -7.34 -9.89 13.91
CA ALA A 132 -6.20 -9.79 13.00
C ALA A 132 -6.26 -10.82 11.87
N ILE A 133 -6.70 -12.05 12.16
CA ILE A 133 -6.93 -13.08 11.14
C ILE A 133 -8.08 -12.69 10.22
N ALA A 134 -9.15 -12.11 10.75
CA ALA A 134 -10.28 -11.59 9.95
C ALA A 134 -9.83 -10.52 8.96
N VAL A 135 -8.95 -9.60 9.39
CA VAL A 135 -8.37 -8.57 8.52
C VAL A 135 -7.58 -9.22 7.37
N LEU A 136 -6.66 -10.14 7.68
CA LEU A 136 -5.86 -10.84 6.66
C LEU A 136 -6.73 -11.68 5.70
N ALA A 137 -7.75 -12.36 6.21
CA ALA A 137 -8.70 -13.12 5.41
C ALA A 137 -9.49 -12.23 4.44
N THR A 138 -9.93 -11.06 4.90
CA THR A 138 -10.64 -10.08 4.07
C THR A 138 -9.77 -9.61 2.92
N ILE A 139 -8.51 -9.25 3.20
CA ILE A 139 -7.58 -8.79 2.17
C ILE A 139 -7.27 -9.92 1.19
N TRP A 140 -7.05 -11.13 1.66
CA TRP A 140 -6.82 -12.29 0.79
C TRP A 140 -7.99 -12.52 -0.18
N VAL A 141 -9.24 -12.32 0.27
CA VAL A 141 -10.41 -12.38 -0.61
C VAL A 141 -10.44 -11.23 -1.61
N LEU A 142 -10.13 -10.00 -1.20
CA LEU A 142 -10.07 -8.83 -2.08
C LEU A 142 -9.03 -9.02 -3.19
N GLU A 143 -7.84 -9.48 -2.80
CA GLU A 143 -6.74 -9.88 -3.66
C GLU A 143 -7.18 -10.95 -4.68
N HIS A 144 -7.83 -12.02 -4.22
CA HIS A 144 -8.30 -13.09 -5.08
C HIS A 144 -9.39 -12.63 -6.08
N HIS A 145 -10.32 -11.77 -5.65
CA HIS A 145 -11.36 -11.21 -6.54
C HIS A 145 -10.77 -10.40 -7.67
N ILE A 146 -9.77 -9.58 -7.35
CA ILE A 146 -9.13 -8.70 -8.31
C ILE A 146 -8.34 -9.52 -9.32
N ARG A 147 -7.61 -10.55 -8.87
CA ARG A 147 -6.93 -11.52 -9.75
C ARG A 147 -7.91 -12.17 -10.74
N ARG A 148 -9.05 -12.70 -10.27
CA ARG A 148 -10.07 -13.30 -11.16
C ARG A 148 -10.61 -12.33 -12.23
N LYS A 149 -10.87 -11.07 -11.87
CA LYS A 149 -11.32 -10.05 -12.83
C LYS A 149 -10.26 -9.78 -13.92
N THR A 150 -8.98 -9.89 -13.57
CA THR A 150 -7.86 -9.70 -14.51
C THR A 150 -7.77 -10.84 -15.50
N ASP A 151 -7.83 -12.08 -15.00
CA ASP A 151 -7.70 -13.28 -15.82
C ASP A 151 -8.86 -13.40 -16.83
N GLN A 152 -10.07 -13.00 -16.44
CA GLN A 152 -11.24 -12.95 -17.33
C GLN A 152 -11.11 -11.88 -18.42
N ASN A 153 -10.57 -10.71 -18.11
CA ASN A 153 -10.37 -9.63 -19.09
C ASN A 153 -9.23 -9.92 -20.09
N GLN A 154 -8.31 -10.83 -19.77
CA GLN A 154 -7.19 -11.21 -20.64
C GLN A 154 -7.50 -12.40 -21.56
N ASN A 155 -8.69 -13.01 -21.48
CA ASN A 155 -9.07 -14.16 -22.32
C ASN A 155 -10.06 -13.74 -23.43
N PRO A 156 -9.58 -13.40 -24.65
CA PRO A 156 -10.41 -12.85 -25.72
C PRO A 156 -11.43 -13.83 -26.33
N ASN A 157 -11.37 -15.12 -25.99
CA ASN A 157 -12.26 -16.16 -26.50
C ASN A 157 -13.52 -16.39 -25.65
N GLN A 158 -13.70 -15.67 -24.54
CA GLN A 158 -14.98 -15.66 -23.83
C GLN A 158 -15.80 -14.47 -24.34
N ASN A 159 -16.95 -14.74 -24.96
CA ASN A 159 -17.92 -13.73 -25.38
C ASN A 159 -18.28 -12.84 -24.18
N GLN A 160 -17.65 -11.67 -24.09
CA GLN A 160 -17.99 -10.66 -23.11
C GLN A 160 -19.39 -10.14 -23.47
N ASN A 161 -20.36 -10.44 -22.63
CA ASN A 161 -21.67 -9.82 -22.71
C ASN A 161 -21.56 -8.44 -22.04
N PRO A 162 -21.63 -7.31 -22.76
CA PRO A 162 -21.34 -5.97 -22.21
C PRO A 162 -22.28 -5.53 -21.08
N ASN A 163 -23.39 -6.26 -20.87
CA ASN A 163 -24.39 -6.00 -19.84
C ASN A 163 -24.20 -6.82 -18.56
N GLN A 164 -23.17 -7.65 -18.43
CA GLN A 164 -22.82 -8.27 -17.15
C GLN A 164 -21.94 -7.33 -16.32
N ASN A 165 -22.56 -6.28 -15.76
CA ASN A 165 -22.03 -5.64 -14.56
C ASN A 165 -22.10 -6.65 -13.41
N GLN A 166 -21.12 -7.54 -13.29
CA GLN A 166 -20.97 -8.35 -12.09
C GLN A 166 -20.58 -7.44 -10.92
N ASN A 167 -21.59 -6.84 -10.29
CA ASN A 167 -21.51 -6.19 -8.99
C ASN A 167 -21.22 -7.27 -7.94
N HIS A 168 -19.99 -7.78 -7.95
CA HIS A 168 -19.51 -8.70 -6.91
C HIS A 168 -19.60 -8.03 -5.56
N VAL A 169 -20.27 -8.70 -4.62
CA VAL A 169 -20.43 -8.21 -3.25
C VAL A 169 -19.06 -8.25 -2.56
N LEU A 170 -18.51 -7.08 -2.24
CA LEU A 170 -17.23 -6.97 -1.53
C LEU A 170 -17.37 -7.53 -0.10
N PRO A 171 -16.33 -8.22 0.42
CA PRO A 171 -16.37 -8.70 1.80
C PRO A 171 -16.38 -7.52 2.79
N ARG A 172 -16.97 -7.73 3.96
CA ARG A 172 -16.87 -6.82 5.10
C ARG A 172 -16.01 -7.43 6.19
N CYS A 173 -15.23 -6.62 6.89
CA CYS A 173 -14.44 -7.02 8.05
C CYS A 173 -14.91 -6.25 9.29
N VAL A 174 -15.33 -6.98 10.33
CA VAL A 174 -15.76 -6.38 11.61
C VAL A 174 -14.99 -7.00 12.75
N THR A 175 -14.18 -6.24 13.46
CA THR A 175 -13.33 -6.76 14.55
C THR A 175 -13.71 -6.16 15.90
N PHE A 176 -13.40 -6.88 16.98
CA PHE A 176 -13.70 -6.47 18.35
C PHE A 176 -12.46 -6.64 19.23
N GLY A 177 -11.91 -5.53 19.73
CA GLY A 177 -10.68 -5.56 20.54
C GLY A 177 -9.48 -6.13 19.81
N SER A 178 -9.45 -6.01 18.48
CA SER A 178 -8.35 -6.53 17.69
C SER A 178 -7.07 -5.72 17.97
N PRO A 179 -5.91 -6.38 18.10
CA PRO A 179 -4.64 -5.68 17.98
C PRO A 179 -4.49 -5.05 16.59
N LEU A 180 -3.54 -4.11 16.48
CA LEU A 180 -3.02 -3.65 15.19
C LEU A 180 -2.48 -4.85 14.38
N VAL A 181 -2.43 -4.75 13.05
CA VAL A 181 -2.10 -5.89 12.18
C VAL A 181 -0.85 -5.63 11.36
N GLY A 182 -0.76 -4.45 10.74
CA GLY A 182 0.31 -4.08 9.84
C GLY A 182 0.82 -2.67 10.06
N ASP A 183 1.83 -2.32 9.29
CA ASP A 183 2.54 -1.05 9.37
C ASP A 183 1.84 0.08 8.61
N ARG A 184 2.52 1.22 8.45
CA ARG A 184 2.02 2.35 7.66
C ARG A 184 1.77 1.97 6.21
N VAL A 185 2.65 1.16 5.59
CA VAL A 185 2.50 0.73 4.18
C VAL A 185 1.24 -0.12 4.02
N PHE A 186 0.94 -0.98 5.00
CA PHE A 186 -0.30 -1.77 5.04
C PHE A 186 -1.54 -0.88 4.95
N GLY A 187 -1.65 0.13 5.83
CA GLY A 187 -2.78 1.06 5.84
C GLY A 187 -2.85 1.94 4.58
N HIS A 188 -1.70 2.40 4.09
CA HIS A 188 -1.58 3.18 2.85
C HIS A 188 -2.09 2.37 1.64
N ALA A 189 -1.70 1.11 1.50
CA ALA A 189 -2.16 0.24 0.42
C ALA A 189 -3.69 0.04 0.46
N LEU A 190 -4.28 -0.18 1.64
CA LEU A 190 -5.73 -0.31 1.78
C LEU A 190 -6.48 0.97 1.38
N ARG A 191 -5.92 2.15 1.63
CA ARG A 191 -6.55 3.42 1.21
C ARG A 191 -6.35 3.68 -0.28
N ARG A 192 -5.16 3.39 -0.83
CA ARG A 192 -4.89 3.46 -2.26
C ARG A 192 -5.87 2.62 -3.06
N GLU A 193 -6.07 1.35 -2.70
CA GLU A 193 -7.02 0.45 -3.38
C GLU A 193 -8.49 0.73 -3.01
N ARG A 194 -8.75 1.73 -2.18
CA ARG A 194 -10.07 2.09 -1.65
C ARG A 194 -10.75 0.95 -0.89
N TRP A 195 -9.99 0.09 -0.21
CA TRP A 195 -10.52 -0.99 0.63
C TRP A 195 -10.71 -0.61 2.09
N SER A 196 -10.10 0.49 2.56
CA SER A 196 -10.12 0.88 4.00
C SER A 196 -11.54 0.96 4.60
N HIS A 197 -12.54 1.35 3.82
CA HIS A 197 -13.94 1.45 4.27
C HIS A 197 -14.61 0.09 4.55
N LEU A 198 -14.01 -1.02 4.09
CA LEU A 198 -14.52 -2.38 4.31
C LEU A 198 -14.17 -2.92 5.70
N PHE A 199 -13.30 -2.23 6.44
CA PHE A 199 -12.79 -2.64 7.75
C PHE A 199 -13.36 -1.73 8.84
N VAL A 200 -14.03 -2.32 9.83
CA VAL A 200 -14.56 -1.62 11.00
C VAL A 200 -14.05 -2.31 12.27
N ASN A 201 -13.30 -1.58 13.09
CA ASN A 201 -12.65 -2.08 14.29
C ASN A 201 -13.30 -1.45 15.52
N PHE A 202 -14.01 -2.25 16.32
CA PHE A 202 -14.60 -1.81 17.58
C PHE A 202 -13.59 -1.91 18.70
N VAL A 203 -13.47 -0.83 19.47
CA VAL A 203 -12.55 -0.72 20.60
C VAL A 203 -13.31 -0.15 21.79
N THR A 204 -13.44 -0.90 22.89
CA THR A 204 -13.94 -0.28 24.12
C THR A 204 -12.89 0.66 24.69
N ARG A 205 -13.35 1.70 25.41
CA ARG A 205 -12.50 2.79 25.90
C ARG A 205 -11.24 2.31 26.60
N TYR A 206 -11.36 1.36 27.52
CA TYR A 206 -10.25 0.90 28.35
C TYR A 206 -9.56 -0.37 27.85
N ASP A 207 -9.98 -0.98 26.73
CA ASP A 207 -9.35 -2.22 26.26
C ASP A 207 -7.86 -2.06 25.96
N ILE A 208 -7.00 -2.78 26.68
CA ILE A 208 -5.55 -2.70 26.50
C ILE A 208 -5.05 -3.44 25.23
N VAL A 209 -5.81 -4.43 24.73
CA VAL A 209 -5.34 -5.34 23.67
C VAL A 209 -5.07 -4.64 22.33
N PRO A 210 -5.89 -3.68 21.85
CA PRO A 210 -5.58 -2.89 20.67
C PRO A 210 -4.25 -2.12 20.74
N ARG A 211 -3.70 -1.91 21.94
CA ARG A 211 -2.44 -1.19 22.19
C ARG A 211 -1.26 -2.14 22.40
N LEU A 212 -1.50 -3.44 22.51
CA LEU A 212 -0.48 -4.42 22.89
C LEU A 212 0.69 -4.47 21.90
N LEU A 213 0.47 -4.30 20.60
CA LEU A 213 1.57 -4.30 19.64
C LEU A 213 2.38 -3.00 19.60
N LEU A 214 2.00 -1.97 20.37
CA LEU A 214 2.80 -0.75 20.50
C LEU A 214 3.98 -0.93 21.46
N VAL A 215 4.04 -2.04 22.19
CA VAL A 215 5.15 -2.39 23.09
C VAL A 215 6.09 -3.40 22.42
N PRO A 216 7.42 -3.23 22.54
CA PRO A 216 8.34 -4.28 22.12
C PRO A 216 8.21 -5.48 23.08
N PRO A 217 8.20 -6.74 22.61
CA PRO A 217 8.04 -7.92 23.46
C PRO A 217 9.14 -8.02 24.51
N SER A 218 10.34 -7.50 24.24
CA SER A 218 11.46 -7.43 25.19
C SER A 218 11.15 -6.59 26.44
N SER A 219 10.18 -5.66 26.37
CA SER A 219 9.75 -4.87 27.53
C SER A 219 8.81 -5.63 28.48
N ILE A 220 8.32 -6.82 28.10
CA ILE A 220 7.38 -7.60 28.91
C ILE A 220 7.88 -9.03 29.02
N GLN A 221 8.16 -9.48 30.25
CA GLN A 221 8.55 -10.87 30.50
C GLN A 221 7.52 -11.84 29.92
N ARG A 222 8.00 -12.88 29.22
CA ARG A 222 7.14 -13.83 28.49
C ARG A 222 6.14 -14.52 29.41
N GLU A 223 6.57 -14.97 30.57
CA GLU A 223 5.75 -15.67 31.57
C GLU A 223 4.69 -14.73 32.14
N LYS A 224 5.04 -13.46 32.33
CA LYS A 224 4.12 -12.42 32.77
C LYS A 224 3.05 -12.15 31.71
N LEU A 225 3.45 -11.99 30.45
CA LEU A 225 2.51 -11.81 29.33
C LEU A 225 1.58 -13.02 29.20
N GLN A 226 2.10 -14.24 29.35
CA GLN A 226 1.28 -15.45 29.34
C GLN A 226 0.25 -15.43 30.48
N THR A 227 0.67 -15.06 31.69
CA THR A 227 -0.23 -14.91 32.85
C THR A 227 -1.33 -13.87 32.60
N ILE A 228 -1.01 -12.78 31.90
CA ILE A 228 -1.98 -11.74 31.52
C ILE A 228 -2.98 -12.28 30.49
N LEU A 229 -2.52 -12.94 29.44
CA LEU A 229 -3.39 -13.55 28.42
C LEU A 229 -4.32 -14.60 29.06
N ASP A 230 -3.81 -15.42 29.97
CA ASP A 230 -4.61 -16.40 30.71
C ASP A 230 -5.63 -15.74 31.65
N SER A 231 -5.27 -14.60 32.24
CA SER A 231 -6.18 -13.78 33.07
C SER A 231 -7.28 -13.14 32.24
N ILE A 232 -6.97 -12.65 31.03
CA ILE A 232 -8.00 -12.15 30.11
C ILE A 232 -8.92 -13.31 29.69
N LYS A 233 -8.40 -14.51 29.43
CA LYS A 233 -9.21 -15.67 29.05
C LYS A 233 -10.16 -16.14 30.16
N THR A 234 -9.64 -16.26 31.38
CA THR A 234 -10.34 -16.92 32.51
C THR A 234 -11.01 -15.96 33.50
N GLY A 235 -10.78 -14.65 33.33
CA GLY A 235 -11.19 -13.59 34.26
C GLY A 235 -10.04 -13.18 35.19
N PRO A 236 -10.04 -11.92 35.69
CA PRO A 236 -8.91 -11.29 36.38
C PRO A 236 -8.54 -11.88 37.76
N GLN A 237 -9.00 -13.09 38.11
CA GLN A 237 -8.73 -13.71 39.41
C GLN A 237 -7.28 -14.21 39.58
N LYS A 238 -6.52 -14.34 38.49
CA LYS A 238 -5.17 -14.92 38.50
C LYS A 238 -4.02 -13.91 38.52
N ILE A 239 -4.28 -12.62 38.29
CA ILE A 239 -3.24 -11.59 38.20
C ILE A 239 -3.21 -10.73 39.47
N THR A 240 -2.02 -10.47 40.01
CA THR A 240 -1.87 -9.51 41.11
C THR A 240 -2.10 -8.09 40.61
N LYS A 241 -2.61 -7.21 41.47
CA LYS A 241 -2.79 -5.79 41.16
C LYS A 241 -1.49 -5.14 40.64
N GLU A 242 -0.38 -5.44 41.31
CA GLU A 242 0.96 -4.96 40.92
C GLU A 242 1.36 -5.43 39.51
N SER A 243 1.13 -6.71 39.19
CA SER A 243 1.47 -7.27 37.87
C SER A 243 0.63 -6.62 36.76
N ALA A 244 -0.66 -6.42 37.00
CA ALA A 244 -1.56 -5.72 36.08
C ALA A 244 -1.14 -4.26 35.88
N THR A 245 -0.81 -3.55 36.97
CA THR A 245 -0.36 -2.15 36.93
C THR A 245 0.94 -1.98 36.16
N ASP A 246 1.93 -2.83 36.40
CA ASP A 246 3.22 -2.76 35.72
C ASP A 246 3.08 -3.07 34.21
N PHE A 247 2.26 -4.06 33.85
CA PHE A 247 1.93 -4.33 32.45
C PHE A 247 1.23 -3.15 31.78
N PHE A 248 0.18 -2.63 32.42
CA PHE A 248 -0.56 -1.47 31.92
C PHE A 248 0.36 -0.26 31.71
N SER A 249 1.18 0.07 32.71
CA SER A 249 2.13 1.18 32.66
C SER A 249 3.15 0.99 31.53
N THR A 250 3.63 -0.23 31.33
CA THR A 250 4.59 -0.56 30.27
C THR A 250 3.98 -0.38 28.89
N VAL A 251 2.77 -0.90 28.65
CA VAL A 251 2.06 -0.73 27.37
C VAL A 251 1.76 0.74 27.11
N MET A 252 1.22 1.46 28.10
CA MET A 252 0.83 2.86 27.93
C MET A 252 2.02 3.81 27.77
N ARG A 253 3.17 3.53 28.41
CA ARG A 253 4.41 4.28 28.18
C ARG A 253 4.89 4.15 26.75
N ASN A 254 4.89 2.93 26.19
CA ASN A 254 5.32 2.72 24.81
C ASN A 254 4.30 3.27 23.80
N ALA A 255 3.01 3.13 24.07
CA ALA A 255 1.96 3.78 23.27
C ALA A 255 2.11 5.31 23.25
N LEU A 256 2.46 5.93 24.39
CA LEU A 256 2.78 7.36 24.46
C LEU A 256 4.00 7.71 23.60
N CYS A 257 5.07 6.91 23.63
CA CYS A 257 6.27 7.14 22.82
C CYS A 257 5.93 7.14 21.33
N VAL A 258 5.21 6.12 20.86
CA VAL A 258 4.80 6.00 19.45
C VAL A 258 3.87 7.15 19.05
N ALA A 259 2.83 7.43 19.85
CA ALA A 259 1.89 8.51 19.57
C ALA A 259 2.56 9.90 19.58
N SER A 260 3.48 10.15 20.50
CA SER A 260 4.21 11.42 20.58
C SER A 260 5.19 11.59 19.42
N HIS A 261 5.88 10.53 19.03
CA HIS A 261 6.77 10.54 17.86
C HIS A 261 6.00 10.90 16.59
N ASP A 262 4.88 10.22 16.34
CA ASP A 262 4.05 10.48 15.15
C ASP A 262 3.43 11.88 15.21
N ALA A 263 2.98 12.36 16.37
CA ALA A 263 2.50 13.73 16.52
C ALA A 263 3.57 14.78 16.20
N CYS A 264 4.82 14.58 16.66
CA CYS A 264 5.94 15.47 16.32
C CYS A 264 6.22 15.49 14.81
N SER A 265 6.16 14.32 14.16
CA SER A 265 6.34 14.21 12.70
C SER A 265 5.22 14.94 11.95
N LEU A 266 3.96 14.76 12.36
CA LEU A 266 2.80 15.46 11.76
C LEU A 266 2.86 16.98 11.93
N MET A 267 3.37 17.47 13.05
CA MET A 267 3.54 18.90 13.31
C MET A 267 4.74 19.52 12.57
N GLY A 268 5.47 18.75 11.76
CA GLY A 268 6.61 19.25 10.99
C GLY A 268 7.82 19.60 11.84
N CYS A 269 8.02 18.93 13.00
CA CYS A 269 9.20 19.11 13.82
C CYS A 269 10.45 18.69 13.02
N THR A 270 11.27 19.67 12.62
CA THR A 270 12.50 19.47 11.85
C THR A 270 13.72 19.14 12.72
N ASP A 271 13.52 18.91 14.01
CA ASP A 271 14.62 18.60 14.91
C ASP A 271 15.31 17.31 14.48
N LEU A 272 16.63 17.27 14.58
CA LEU A 272 17.43 16.06 14.33
C LEU A 272 17.24 15.02 15.46
N LEU A 273 16.61 15.42 16.57
CA LEU A 273 16.38 14.60 17.75
C LEU A 273 15.51 13.36 17.47
N PRO A 274 14.34 13.43 16.83
CA PRO A 274 13.59 12.25 16.39
C PRO A 274 14.43 11.24 15.57
N GLY A 275 15.27 11.72 14.65
CA GLY A 275 16.17 10.86 13.86
C GLY A 275 17.31 10.26 14.69
N ALA A 276 17.84 10.99 15.67
CA ALA A 276 18.84 10.49 16.61
C ALA A 276 18.22 9.49 17.61
N ILE A 277 17.02 9.77 18.13
CA ILE A 277 16.27 8.94 19.08
C ILE A 277 15.79 7.64 18.42
N ALA A 278 15.46 7.64 17.14
CA ALA A 278 15.13 6.43 16.38
C ALA A 278 16.26 5.39 16.36
N GLY A 279 17.52 5.78 16.63
CA GLY A 279 18.64 4.87 16.82
C GLY A 279 18.77 4.30 18.25
N PHE A 280 18.05 4.84 19.22
CA PHE A 280 18.12 4.46 20.65
C PHE A 280 16.82 3.86 21.20
N ILE A 281 15.67 4.14 20.56
CA ILE A 281 14.35 3.67 20.97
C ILE A 281 13.71 2.95 19.79
N ASP A 282 13.54 1.64 19.94
CA ASP A 282 12.72 0.85 19.03
C ASP A 282 11.26 1.30 19.15
N LEU A 283 10.72 1.87 18.09
CA LEU A 283 9.32 2.26 17.99
C LEU A 283 8.53 1.23 17.19
N SER A 284 7.35 0.88 17.68
CA SER A 284 6.50 -0.10 17.02
C SER A 284 6.17 0.33 15.58
N PRO A 285 6.30 -0.56 14.59
CA PRO A 285 5.95 -0.26 13.20
C PRO A 285 4.44 -0.27 12.97
N TYR A 286 3.66 -0.93 13.84
CA TYR A 286 2.25 -1.16 13.61
C TYR A 286 1.43 0.13 13.65
N ARG A 287 0.48 0.26 12.73
CA ARG A 287 -0.39 1.44 12.61
C ARG A 287 -1.87 1.05 12.43
N PRO A 288 -2.80 1.93 12.84
CA PRO A 288 -4.22 1.70 12.60
C PRO A 288 -4.55 1.62 11.11
N SER A 289 -5.48 0.74 10.76
CA SER A 289 -6.01 0.61 9.40
C SER A 289 -7.50 0.29 9.42
N GLY A 290 -8.24 0.86 8.48
CA GLY A 290 -9.70 0.81 8.48
C GLY A 290 -10.34 1.87 9.36
N THR A 291 -11.66 1.77 9.52
CA THR A 291 -12.45 2.65 10.40
C THR A 291 -12.41 2.12 11.82
N TYR A 292 -12.18 2.97 12.81
CA TYR A 292 -12.25 2.62 14.22
C TYR A 292 -13.51 3.21 14.84
N VAL A 293 -14.17 2.42 15.70
CA VAL A 293 -15.33 2.84 16.48
C VAL A 293 -15.03 2.63 17.95
N PHE A 294 -14.82 3.73 18.68
CA PHE A 294 -14.57 3.71 20.11
C PHE A 294 -15.89 3.70 20.89
N CYS A 295 -16.04 2.75 21.81
CA CYS A 295 -17.20 2.64 22.69
C CYS A 295 -16.86 3.28 24.04
N MET A 296 -17.51 4.41 24.36
CA MET A 296 -17.08 5.28 25.46
C MET A 296 -17.61 4.89 26.84
N GLY A 297 -18.45 3.85 26.96
CA GLY A 297 -19.04 3.42 28.23
C GLY A 297 -20.28 4.21 28.69
N ASN A 298 -20.62 5.29 27.98
CA ASN A 298 -21.75 6.18 28.28
C ASN A 298 -22.82 6.17 27.16
N GLY A 299 -22.81 5.14 26.31
CA GLY A 299 -23.68 5.02 25.13
C GLY A 299 -23.21 5.79 23.90
N LYS A 300 -22.12 6.58 24.00
CA LYS A 300 -21.55 7.29 22.85
C LYS A 300 -20.60 6.37 22.06
N LEU A 301 -20.73 6.41 20.75
CA LEU A 301 -19.85 5.75 19.79
C LEU A 301 -19.07 6.82 19.03
N VAL A 302 -17.75 6.68 18.94
CA VAL A 302 -16.88 7.64 18.25
C VAL A 302 -16.23 6.97 17.06
N ALA A 303 -16.65 7.34 15.85
CA ALA A 303 -16.11 6.81 14.60
C ALA A 303 -15.01 7.70 14.05
N VAL A 304 -13.90 7.08 13.61
CA VAL A 304 -12.70 7.78 13.12
C VAL A 304 -12.06 6.97 11.99
N LYS A 305 -11.75 7.62 10.86
CA LYS A 305 -11.11 6.97 9.71
C LYS A 305 -9.64 7.35 9.53
N ASN A 306 -9.25 8.54 9.97
CA ASN A 306 -7.86 9.00 9.87
C ASN A 306 -6.96 8.12 10.77
N PRO A 307 -5.98 7.39 10.21
CA PRO A 307 -5.16 6.42 10.96
C PRO A 307 -4.30 7.10 12.04
N ASP A 308 -3.81 8.31 11.77
CA ASP A 308 -2.96 9.04 12.70
C ASP A 308 -3.80 9.55 13.88
N ALA A 309 -5.02 10.05 13.63
CA ALA A 309 -5.97 10.40 14.67
C ALA A 309 -6.36 9.19 15.52
N VAL A 310 -6.61 8.03 14.90
CA VAL A 310 -6.87 6.78 15.64
C VAL A 310 -5.71 6.41 16.54
N LEU A 311 -4.47 6.54 16.08
CA LEU A 311 -3.28 6.23 16.89
C LEU A 311 -3.22 7.12 18.14
N GLN A 312 -3.50 8.42 17.99
CA GLN A 312 -3.59 9.34 19.12
C GLN A 312 -4.68 8.91 20.10
N LEU A 313 -5.87 8.59 19.60
CA LEU A 313 -7.02 8.19 20.43
C LEU A 313 -6.82 6.84 21.14
N LEU A 314 -6.08 5.91 20.54
CA LEU A 314 -5.68 4.67 21.21
C LEU A 314 -4.94 4.96 22.51
N PHE A 315 -4.10 6.00 22.55
CA PHE A 315 -3.45 6.45 23.78
C PHE A 315 -4.37 7.32 24.66
N TYR A 316 -4.94 8.40 24.12
CA TYR A 316 -5.64 9.41 24.92
C TYR A 316 -6.93 8.92 25.58
N PHE A 317 -7.67 7.99 24.96
CA PHE A 317 -8.91 7.46 25.57
C PHE A 317 -8.66 6.53 26.77
N LEU A 318 -7.44 5.98 26.88
CA LEU A 318 -7.02 5.10 27.97
C LEU A 318 -6.16 5.83 29.02
N GLN A 319 -6.14 7.16 29.01
CA GLN A 319 -5.45 7.94 30.03
C GLN A 319 -6.15 7.88 31.40
N LEU A 320 -5.32 7.95 32.43
CA LEU A 320 -5.75 8.07 33.82
C LEU A 320 -6.37 9.45 34.06
N ASN A 321 -7.58 9.48 34.62
CA ASN A 321 -8.08 10.69 35.26
C ASN A 321 -7.33 10.88 36.60
N PRO A 322 -6.92 12.10 36.99
CA PRO A 322 -6.28 12.36 38.29
C PRO A 322 -7.01 11.78 39.52
N ALA A 323 -8.32 11.56 39.42
CA ALA A 323 -9.12 10.95 40.49
C ALA A 323 -9.12 9.41 40.50
N GLN A 324 -8.49 8.74 39.54
CA GLN A 324 -8.50 7.28 39.39
C GLN A 324 -7.19 6.65 39.86
N ALA A 325 -7.27 5.60 40.66
CA ALA A 325 -6.12 4.78 41.02
C ALA A 325 -5.66 3.96 39.81
N VAL A 326 -4.33 3.85 39.63
CA VAL A 326 -3.74 3.17 38.46
C VAL A 326 -4.08 1.69 38.44
N ASP A 327 -4.14 1.04 39.60
CA ASP A 327 -4.48 -0.37 39.73
C ASP A 327 -5.92 -0.67 39.32
N ASP A 328 -6.86 0.23 39.62
CA ASP A 328 -8.25 0.12 39.18
C ASP A 328 -8.37 0.21 37.66
N VAL A 329 -7.67 1.16 37.03
CA VAL A 329 -7.67 1.32 35.57
C VAL A 329 -6.97 0.15 34.89
N ALA A 330 -5.86 -0.33 35.45
CA ALA A 330 -5.15 -1.51 34.95
C ALA A 330 -6.06 -2.75 34.97
N GLY A 331 -6.72 -3.03 36.11
CA GLY A 331 -7.67 -4.14 36.22
C GLY A 331 -8.86 -4.00 35.28
N ARG A 332 -9.41 -2.78 35.14
CA ARG A 332 -10.49 -2.46 34.20
C ARG A 332 -10.08 -2.69 32.76
N SER A 333 -8.84 -2.33 32.39
CA SER A 333 -8.35 -2.44 31.02
C SER A 333 -8.31 -3.90 30.51
N LEU A 334 -7.99 -4.83 31.41
CA LEU A 334 -8.02 -6.27 31.13
C LEU A 334 -9.46 -6.80 31.06
N LYS A 335 -10.34 -6.33 31.95
CA LYS A 335 -11.73 -6.77 32.01
C LYS A 335 -12.54 -6.30 30.79
N GLU A 336 -12.37 -5.05 30.37
CA GLU A 336 -13.15 -4.48 29.27
C GLU A 336 -12.94 -5.20 27.95
N HIS A 337 -11.79 -5.84 27.75
CA HIS A 337 -11.54 -6.68 26.59
C HIS A 337 -12.61 -7.78 26.40
N LEU A 338 -13.29 -8.24 27.46
CA LEU A 338 -14.34 -9.26 27.36
C LEU A 338 -15.76 -8.66 27.30
N MET A 339 -15.91 -7.34 27.43
CA MET A 339 -17.20 -6.66 27.64
C MET A 339 -17.84 -6.12 26.36
N TYR A 340 -17.30 -6.44 25.18
CA TYR A 340 -17.82 -5.97 23.88
C TYR A 340 -19.31 -6.24 23.69
N LYS A 341 -19.79 -7.45 24.03
CA LYS A 341 -21.20 -7.81 23.86
C LYS A 341 -22.12 -6.88 24.66
N THR A 342 -21.80 -6.67 25.94
CA THR A 342 -22.60 -5.83 26.83
C THR A 342 -22.51 -4.36 26.47
N GLU A 343 -21.31 -3.89 26.14
CA GLU A 343 -21.05 -2.49 25.79
C GLU A 343 -21.77 -2.09 24.50
N LEU A 344 -21.70 -2.94 23.47
CA LEU A 344 -22.38 -2.70 22.19
C LEU A 344 -23.89 -2.85 22.32
N GLN A 345 -24.40 -3.77 23.13
CA GLN A 345 -25.85 -3.86 23.38
C GLN A 345 -26.40 -2.58 24.01
N GLY A 346 -25.69 -2.00 24.98
CA GLY A 346 -26.07 -0.73 25.60
C GLY A 346 -25.97 0.45 24.63
N SER A 347 -24.84 0.55 23.91
CA SER A 347 -24.56 1.68 23.01
C SER A 347 -25.45 1.69 21.76
N LEU A 348 -25.79 0.52 21.21
CA LEU A 348 -26.65 0.42 20.02
C LEU A 348 -28.15 0.55 20.35
N ALA A 349 -28.57 0.49 21.61
CA ALA A 349 -29.98 0.66 21.98
C ALA A 349 -30.47 2.11 21.79
N LYS A 350 -29.57 3.10 21.95
CA LYS A 350 -29.78 4.53 21.65
C LYS A 350 -28.46 5.11 21.15
N PRO A 351 -28.06 4.85 19.89
CA PRO A 351 -26.73 5.20 19.42
C PRO A 351 -26.58 6.72 19.34
N HIS A 352 -25.64 7.26 20.13
CA HIS A 352 -25.12 8.60 19.92
C HIS A 352 -23.79 8.49 19.19
N LEU A 353 -23.85 8.54 17.86
CA LEU A 353 -22.68 8.44 17.00
C LEU A 353 -22.05 9.82 16.79
N VAL A 354 -20.80 9.95 17.20
CA VAL A 354 -19.94 11.11 16.93
C VAL A 354 -18.93 10.70 15.86
N ASN A 355 -18.92 11.39 14.73
CA ASN A 355 -17.86 11.22 13.74
C ASN A 355 -16.78 12.27 13.98
N LEU A 356 -15.54 11.86 14.22
CA LEU A 356 -14.40 12.77 14.35
C LEU A 356 -13.65 12.99 13.04
N ASP A 357 -14.16 12.49 11.91
CA ASP A 357 -13.63 12.88 10.61
C ASP A 357 -13.88 14.39 10.37
N PRO A 358 -12.94 15.10 9.70
CA PRO A 358 -12.86 16.56 9.64
C PRO A 358 -14.12 17.32 9.17
N PRO A 359 -14.28 18.61 9.56
CA PRO A 359 -13.28 19.43 10.24
C PRO A 359 -13.39 19.51 11.78
N ILE A 360 -12.31 19.15 12.48
CA ILE A 360 -12.14 19.17 13.95
C ILE A 360 -11.75 20.58 14.44
N SER A 361 -11.34 21.48 13.54
CA SER A 361 -10.98 22.88 13.86
C SER A 361 -12.16 23.85 14.05
N SER A 362 -13.40 23.36 14.00
CA SER A 362 -14.59 24.20 14.16
C SER A 362 -14.93 24.48 15.63
N THR A 363 -15.55 25.62 15.93
CA THR A 363 -15.94 26.02 17.31
C THR A 363 -16.87 25.00 18.00
N ASN A 364 -17.67 24.26 17.22
CA ASN A 364 -18.52 23.19 17.74
C ASN A 364 -17.71 21.92 18.09
N ALA A 365 -16.60 21.66 17.41
CA ALA A 365 -15.75 20.50 17.67
C ALA A 365 -15.08 20.59 19.05
N ASP A 366 -14.69 21.78 19.51
CA ASP A 366 -14.11 21.93 20.86
C ASP A 366 -15.08 21.48 21.96
N THR A 367 -16.37 21.78 21.83
CA THR A 367 -17.38 21.31 22.79
C THR A 367 -17.55 19.80 22.77
N VAL A 368 -17.56 19.18 21.58
CA VAL A 368 -17.65 17.72 21.42
C VAL A 368 -16.40 17.03 21.97
N LEU A 369 -15.20 17.53 21.67
CA LEU A 369 -13.94 16.95 22.14
C LEU A 369 -13.77 17.08 23.66
N ASN A 370 -14.24 18.18 24.24
CA ASN A 370 -14.28 18.35 25.69
C ASN A 370 -15.25 17.35 26.34
N ASP A 371 -16.42 17.13 25.73
CA ASP A 371 -17.41 16.14 26.16
C ASP A 371 -16.91 14.68 26.01
N LEU A 372 -15.96 14.41 25.11
CA LEU A 372 -15.23 13.14 25.02
C LEU A 372 -14.14 12.99 26.10
N GLY A 373 -13.88 14.02 26.91
CA GLY A 373 -12.88 14.01 27.98
C GLY A 373 -11.43 14.04 27.49
N LEU A 374 -11.19 14.59 26.29
CA LEU A 374 -9.85 14.68 25.71
C LEU A 374 -9.08 15.89 26.27
N SER A 375 -7.80 15.68 26.61
CA SER A 375 -6.92 16.75 27.06
C SER A 375 -6.60 17.76 25.94
N THR A 376 -6.13 18.96 26.30
CA THR A 376 -5.69 19.96 25.31
C THR A 376 -4.61 19.41 24.37
N LYS A 377 -3.67 18.62 24.91
CA LYS A 377 -2.63 17.98 24.11
C LYS A 377 -3.23 16.98 23.10
N ALA A 378 -4.22 16.20 23.53
CA ALA A 378 -4.93 15.28 22.64
C ALA A 378 -5.58 16.02 21.46
N ARG A 379 -6.29 17.12 21.75
CA ARG A 379 -6.95 17.93 20.72
C ARG A 379 -5.95 18.49 19.71
N LEU A 380 -4.80 19.01 20.17
CA LEU A 380 -3.73 19.48 19.28
C LEU A 380 -3.18 18.37 18.38
N CYS A 381 -2.99 17.15 18.92
CA CYS A 381 -2.54 16.01 18.12
C CYS A 381 -3.59 15.62 17.05
N LEU A 382 -4.89 15.70 17.36
CA LEU A 382 -5.96 15.44 16.39
C LEU A 382 -6.00 16.51 15.29
N CYS A 383 -5.87 17.79 15.66
CA CYS A 383 -5.79 18.87 14.68
C CYS A 383 -4.57 18.70 13.76
N ALA A 384 -3.42 18.26 14.28
CA ALA A 384 -2.24 17.99 13.46
C ALA A 384 -2.45 16.83 12.46
N ALA A 385 -3.15 15.76 12.88
CA ALA A 385 -3.50 14.65 12.01
C ALA A 385 -4.47 15.06 10.88
N GLU A 386 -5.47 15.90 11.19
CA GLU A 386 -6.36 16.50 10.19
C GLU A 386 -5.59 17.40 9.22
N GLU A 387 -4.78 18.30 9.78
CA GLU A 387 -4.01 19.29 9.03
C GLU A 387 -3.05 18.61 8.04
N SER A 388 -2.43 17.49 8.43
CA SER A 388 -1.58 16.69 7.55
C SER A 388 -2.35 16.17 6.32
N GLU A 389 -3.57 15.65 6.50
CA GLU A 389 -4.41 15.21 5.37
C GLU A 389 -4.84 16.38 4.48
N ARG A 390 -5.18 17.53 5.09
CA ARG A 390 -5.48 18.76 4.34
C ARG A 390 -4.29 19.19 3.48
N GLN A 391 -3.08 19.18 4.04
CA GLN A 391 -1.86 19.52 3.31
C GLN A 391 -1.60 18.57 2.14
N LYS A 392 -1.89 17.27 2.26
CA LYS A 392 -1.80 16.33 1.12
C LYS A 392 -2.71 16.75 -0.04
N LEU A 393 -3.96 17.13 0.27
CA LEU A 393 -4.91 17.61 -0.73
C LEU A 393 -4.46 18.92 -1.37
N GLU A 394 -3.86 19.84 -0.61
CA GLU A 394 -3.33 21.11 -1.13
C GLU A 394 -2.12 20.91 -2.02
N LYS A 395 -1.19 20.04 -1.63
CA LYS A 395 -0.05 19.64 -2.45
C LYS A 395 -0.51 19.01 -3.77
N GLN A 396 -1.51 18.13 -3.73
CA GLN A 396 -2.11 17.58 -4.95
C GLN A 396 -2.69 18.69 -5.84
N LYS A 397 -3.49 19.62 -5.29
CA LYS A 397 -4.05 20.75 -6.06
C LYS A 397 -2.96 21.59 -6.72
N LYS A 398 -1.86 21.86 -6.01
CA LYS A 398 -0.70 22.59 -6.53
C LYS A 398 -0.04 21.86 -7.71
N ILE A 399 0.15 20.55 -7.58
CA ILE A 399 0.69 19.70 -8.65
C ILE A 399 -0.27 19.67 -9.86
N GLU A 400 -1.57 19.53 -9.63
CA GLU A 400 -2.60 19.53 -10.67
C GLU A 400 -2.65 20.86 -11.43
N ALA A 401 -2.48 22.00 -10.74
CA ALA A 401 -2.37 23.30 -11.39
C ALA A 401 -1.15 23.41 -12.32
N ASN A 402 -0.05 22.71 -12.00
CA ASN A 402 1.15 22.65 -12.83
C ASN A 402 1.08 21.59 -13.95
N CYS A 403 0.06 20.72 -13.97
CA CYS A 403 -0.11 19.67 -14.98
C CYS A 403 -0.13 20.22 -16.42
N GLY A 404 -0.71 21.41 -16.61
CA GLY A 404 -0.71 22.09 -17.91
C GLY A 404 0.70 22.36 -18.46
N LYS A 405 1.66 22.71 -17.59
CA LYS A 405 3.06 22.96 -17.97
C LYS A 405 3.74 21.66 -18.43
N ILE A 406 3.53 20.56 -17.71
CA ILE A 406 4.03 19.22 -18.09
C ILE A 406 3.51 18.86 -19.49
N LYS A 407 2.21 18.99 -19.73
CA LYS A 407 1.58 18.69 -21.03
C LYS A 407 2.09 19.59 -22.16
N ILE A 408 2.38 20.86 -21.90
CA ILE A 408 2.97 21.78 -22.89
C ILE A 408 4.41 21.33 -23.23
N ALA A 409 5.22 21.03 -22.22
CA ALA A 409 6.59 20.57 -22.41
C ALA A 409 6.67 19.24 -23.18
N LEU A 410 5.81 18.27 -22.85
CA LEU A 410 5.70 17.01 -23.60
C LEU A 410 5.32 17.24 -25.07
N ARG A 411 4.34 18.12 -25.35
CA ARG A 411 3.98 18.48 -26.74
C ARG A 411 5.16 19.08 -27.51
N LYS A 412 5.98 19.92 -26.87
CA LYS A 412 7.19 20.47 -27.51
C LYS A 412 8.21 19.36 -27.84
N LEU A 413 8.40 18.38 -26.96
CA LEU A 413 9.28 17.24 -27.23
C LEU A 413 8.72 16.29 -28.30
N ASN A 414 7.41 16.06 -28.34
CA ASN A 414 6.79 15.33 -29.46
C ASN A 414 6.99 16.06 -30.78
N ASN A 415 6.84 17.39 -30.82
CA ASN A 415 7.15 18.18 -32.02
C ASN A 415 8.63 18.07 -32.43
N TYR A 416 9.55 17.99 -31.47
CA TYR A 416 10.96 17.73 -31.74
C TYR A 416 11.14 16.34 -32.38
N ARG A 417 10.51 15.30 -31.81
CA ARG A 417 10.53 13.94 -32.35
C ARG A 417 10.02 13.88 -33.79
N SER A 418 8.87 14.48 -34.08
CA SER A 418 8.32 14.52 -35.45
C SER A 418 9.26 15.23 -36.43
N LYS A 419 9.95 16.30 -35.99
CA LYS A 419 10.94 16.99 -36.84
C LYS A 419 12.14 16.11 -37.14
N CYS A 420 12.68 15.38 -36.16
CA CYS A 420 13.77 14.42 -36.40
C CYS A 420 13.33 13.34 -37.40
N GLU A 421 12.10 12.84 -37.25
CA GLU A 421 11.51 11.82 -38.12
C GLU A 421 11.46 12.25 -39.59
N VAL A 422 11.09 13.50 -39.88
CA VAL A 422 11.08 14.07 -41.25
C VAL A 422 12.48 14.01 -41.90
N HIS A 423 13.54 14.18 -41.11
CA HIS A 423 14.92 14.09 -41.61
C HIS A 423 15.43 12.63 -41.67
N LYS A 424 14.57 11.64 -41.44
CA LYS A 424 14.90 10.21 -41.34
C LYS A 424 15.98 9.91 -40.30
N VAL A 425 16.04 10.73 -39.25
CA VAL A 425 16.93 10.56 -38.11
C VAL A 425 16.07 10.32 -36.87
N GLY A 426 16.35 9.25 -36.12
CA GLY A 426 15.66 9.01 -34.86
C GLY A 426 15.93 10.13 -33.85
N TYR A 427 14.93 10.57 -33.11
CA TYR A 427 15.09 11.66 -32.14
C TYR A 427 16.10 11.33 -31.04
N TYR A 428 16.24 10.05 -30.68
CA TYR A 428 17.30 9.54 -29.81
C TYR A 428 18.70 9.88 -30.36
N ASP A 429 18.95 9.47 -31.60
CA ASP A 429 20.24 9.65 -32.27
C ASP A 429 20.54 11.13 -32.60
N SER A 430 19.52 11.92 -32.92
CA SER A 430 19.64 13.39 -33.09
C SER A 430 20.07 14.03 -31.78
N PHE A 431 19.37 13.71 -30.68
CA PHE A 431 19.65 14.26 -29.37
C PHE A 431 21.02 13.85 -28.83
N LYS A 432 21.42 12.59 -29.05
CA LYS A 432 22.73 12.07 -28.64
C LYS A 432 23.87 12.81 -29.33
N ARG A 433 23.71 13.17 -30.62
CA ARG A 433 24.71 13.96 -31.37
C ARG A 433 24.72 15.43 -31.01
N GLN A 434 23.55 16.01 -30.74
CA GLN A 434 23.38 17.40 -30.34
C GLN A 434 24.04 18.41 -31.31
N GLU A 435 23.77 18.27 -32.60
CA GLU A 435 24.40 19.09 -33.65
C GLU A 435 23.68 20.43 -33.90
N GLY A 436 22.38 20.53 -33.55
CA GLY A 436 21.57 21.71 -33.84
C GLY A 436 20.91 22.35 -32.60
N GLU A 437 20.53 23.62 -32.73
CA GLU A 437 19.85 24.39 -31.68
C GLU A 437 18.59 23.69 -31.14
N LYS A 438 17.86 22.98 -32.01
CA LYS A 438 16.66 22.22 -31.63
C LYS A 438 16.97 21.09 -30.64
N ASP A 439 18.15 20.47 -30.74
CA ASP A 439 18.60 19.41 -29.82
C ASP A 439 18.95 20.02 -28.45
N PHE A 440 19.58 21.19 -28.43
CA PHE A 440 19.82 21.95 -27.20
C PHE A 440 18.50 22.34 -26.51
N LEU A 441 17.52 22.85 -27.26
CA LEU A 441 16.21 23.18 -26.73
C LEU A 441 15.48 21.95 -26.18
N ALA A 442 15.56 20.81 -26.86
CA ALA A 442 15.02 19.55 -26.35
C ALA A 442 15.67 19.15 -25.02
N ASN A 443 16.97 19.39 -24.84
CA ASN A 443 17.67 19.10 -23.59
C ASN A 443 17.22 20.02 -22.44
N VAL A 444 16.97 21.31 -22.72
CA VAL A 444 16.40 22.24 -21.73
C VAL A 444 15.03 21.76 -21.27
N ILE A 445 14.14 21.43 -22.22
CA ILE A 445 12.78 20.94 -21.90
C ILE A 445 12.83 19.61 -21.13
N ARG A 446 13.77 18.71 -21.47
CA ARG A 446 14.02 17.46 -20.73
C ARG A 446 14.36 17.74 -19.26
N LEU A 447 15.21 18.74 -18.98
CA LEU A 447 15.58 19.13 -17.62
C LEU A 447 14.41 19.77 -16.86
N GLU A 448 13.62 20.63 -17.51
CA GLU A 448 12.39 21.19 -16.91
C GLU A 448 11.42 20.09 -16.48
N LEU A 449 11.18 19.11 -17.36
CA LEU A 449 10.34 17.95 -17.06
C LEU A 449 10.93 17.10 -15.94
N ALA A 450 12.24 16.85 -15.94
CA ALA A 450 12.90 16.11 -14.87
C ALA A 450 12.69 16.79 -13.51
N GLY A 451 12.87 18.11 -13.41
CA GLY A 451 12.66 18.87 -12.17
C GLY A 451 11.22 18.79 -11.65
N MET A 452 10.23 18.96 -12.54
CA MET A 452 8.81 18.85 -12.17
C MET A 452 8.45 17.44 -11.67
N TRP A 453 8.95 16.39 -12.34
CA TRP A 453 8.67 15.03 -11.91
C TRP A 453 9.42 14.65 -10.63
N ASP A 454 10.68 15.06 -10.47
CA ASP A 454 11.46 14.78 -9.27
C ASP A 454 10.82 15.44 -8.02
N GLU A 455 10.20 16.63 -8.15
CA GLU A 455 9.39 17.25 -7.08
C GLU A 455 8.20 16.36 -6.67
N ILE A 456 7.45 15.83 -7.66
CA ILE A 456 6.32 14.92 -7.41
C ILE A 456 6.79 13.63 -6.74
N ILE A 457 7.91 13.05 -7.20
CA ILE A 457 8.46 11.81 -6.64
C ILE A 457 8.93 12.01 -5.20
N GLU A 458 9.54 13.15 -4.86
CA GLU A 458 9.97 13.40 -3.49
C GLU A 458 8.76 13.51 -2.54
N MET A 459 7.68 14.18 -2.97
CA MET A 459 6.43 14.22 -2.19
C MET A 459 5.80 12.82 -2.00
N LEU A 460 5.87 11.95 -3.00
CA LEU A 460 5.37 10.58 -2.87
C LEU A 460 6.23 9.73 -1.94
N LYS A 461 7.55 9.91 -2.01
CA LYS A 461 8.50 9.23 -1.13
C LYS A 461 8.27 9.55 0.34
N THR A 462 7.87 10.79 0.65
CA THR A 462 7.55 11.24 2.02
C THR A 462 6.07 11.11 2.39
N TYR A 463 5.25 10.46 1.54
CA TYR A 463 3.81 10.27 1.75
C TYR A 463 3.03 11.59 1.95
N GLU A 464 3.42 12.63 1.21
CA GLU A 464 2.84 13.97 1.25
C GLU A 464 1.75 14.20 0.19
N LEU A 465 1.38 13.16 -0.56
CA LEU A 465 0.22 13.17 -1.46
C LEU A 465 -0.83 12.16 -0.99
N PRO A 466 -2.08 12.29 -1.43
CA PRO A 466 -3.13 11.34 -1.08
C PRO A 466 -2.78 9.92 -1.51
N ASP A 467 -3.18 8.95 -0.69
CA ASP A 467 -2.75 7.56 -0.86
C ASP A 467 -3.18 6.94 -2.20
N ASP A 468 -4.26 7.43 -2.80
CA ASP A 468 -4.76 6.97 -4.10
C ASP A 468 -4.09 7.64 -5.31
N PHE A 469 -3.13 8.54 -5.11
CA PHE A 469 -2.49 9.31 -6.19
C PHE A 469 -1.85 8.41 -7.26
N GLU A 470 -1.11 7.38 -6.84
CA GLU A 470 -0.35 6.49 -7.73
C GLU A 470 -1.23 5.62 -8.65
N ILE A 471 -2.54 5.56 -8.40
CA ILE A 471 -3.51 4.82 -9.23
C ILE A 471 -4.47 5.73 -9.99
N LYS A 472 -4.30 7.06 -9.94
CA LYS A 472 -5.17 7.99 -10.67
C LYS A 472 -4.95 7.86 -12.17
N PRO A 473 -5.99 7.54 -12.97
CA PRO A 473 -5.82 7.26 -14.41
C PRO A 473 -5.10 8.36 -15.18
N ASP A 474 -5.40 9.64 -14.90
CA ASP A 474 -4.77 10.77 -15.56
C ASP A 474 -3.28 10.87 -15.26
N TRP A 475 -2.86 10.58 -14.02
CA TRP A 475 -1.46 10.61 -13.59
C TRP A 475 -0.67 9.42 -14.10
N VAL A 476 -1.29 8.23 -14.10
CA VAL A 476 -0.70 7.00 -14.68
C VAL A 476 -0.47 7.19 -16.18
N LYS A 477 -1.46 7.74 -16.89
CA LYS A 477 -1.34 8.05 -18.32
C LYS A 477 -0.25 9.10 -18.58
N LEU A 478 -0.28 10.23 -17.87
CA LEU A 478 0.69 11.30 -18.05
C LEU A 478 2.12 10.86 -17.71
N GLY A 479 2.29 10.07 -16.64
CA GLY A 479 3.57 9.48 -16.26
C GLY A 479 4.09 8.48 -17.29
N THR A 480 3.20 7.69 -17.88
CA THR A 480 3.55 6.75 -18.96
C THR A 480 4.00 7.49 -20.22
N GLU A 481 3.26 8.52 -20.64
CA GLU A 481 3.62 9.38 -21.79
C GLU A 481 4.98 10.05 -21.55
N PHE A 482 5.18 10.63 -20.36
CA PHE A 482 6.45 11.22 -19.95
C PHE A 482 7.60 10.20 -20.02
N ARG A 483 7.45 9.03 -19.40
CA ARG A 483 8.48 8.00 -19.37
C ARG A 483 8.86 7.55 -20.77
N ARG A 484 7.87 7.23 -21.62
CA ARG A 484 8.11 6.74 -22.99
C ARG A 484 8.80 7.78 -23.87
N LEU A 485 8.48 9.06 -23.70
CA LEU A 485 9.05 10.12 -24.52
C LEU A 485 10.44 10.55 -24.03
N VAL A 486 10.61 10.70 -22.72
CA VAL A 486 11.75 11.42 -22.13
C VAL A 486 12.84 10.51 -21.62
N GLU A 487 12.53 9.29 -21.16
CA GLU A 487 13.55 8.34 -20.70
C GLU A 487 14.59 8.02 -21.79
N PRO A 488 14.23 7.82 -23.08
CA PRO A 488 15.21 7.71 -24.15
C PRO A 488 16.17 8.89 -24.26
N LEU A 489 15.71 10.12 -24.01
CA LEU A 489 16.56 11.31 -24.06
C LEU A 489 17.52 11.37 -22.86
N ASP A 490 17.07 10.93 -21.68
CA ASP A 490 17.94 10.80 -20.51
C ASP A 490 18.99 9.71 -20.70
N ILE A 491 18.65 8.59 -21.36
CA ILE A 491 19.59 7.54 -21.75
C ILE A 491 20.61 8.10 -22.76
N ALA A 492 20.14 8.79 -23.80
CA ALA A 492 21.02 9.44 -24.79
C ALA A 492 21.99 10.40 -24.11
N ASN A 493 21.48 11.24 -23.20
CA ASN A 493 22.29 12.18 -22.42
C ASN A 493 23.32 11.45 -21.53
N PHE A 494 22.96 10.32 -20.93
CA PHE A 494 23.84 9.53 -20.07
C PHE A 494 25.05 8.99 -20.84
N TYR A 495 24.82 8.33 -21.98
CA TYR A 495 25.88 7.75 -22.80
C TYR A 495 26.62 8.79 -23.65
N ARG A 496 26.01 9.92 -24.00
CA ARG A 496 26.70 11.04 -24.69
C ARG A 496 27.85 11.62 -23.88
N HIS A 497 27.68 11.70 -22.55
CA HIS A 497 28.71 12.21 -21.66
C HIS A 497 29.53 11.08 -20.99
N SER A 498 29.48 9.87 -21.55
CA SER A 498 30.20 8.70 -21.04
C SER A 498 30.01 8.43 -19.54
N LYS A 499 28.85 8.79 -18.97
CA LYS A 499 28.60 8.63 -17.52
C LYS A 499 28.61 7.16 -17.08
N ASN A 500 28.49 6.23 -18.02
CA ASN A 500 28.65 4.81 -17.80
C ASN A 500 30.06 4.43 -17.32
N ASP A 501 31.09 5.19 -17.68
CA ASP A 501 32.48 4.91 -17.28
C ASP A 501 32.67 5.17 -15.77
N ASP A 502 32.05 6.22 -15.25
CA ASP A 502 32.13 6.59 -13.82
C ASP A 502 31.09 5.86 -12.96
N THR A 503 29.83 5.79 -13.43
CA THR A 503 28.68 5.35 -12.63
C THR A 503 28.35 3.87 -12.86
N GLY A 504 28.84 3.27 -13.95
CA GLY A 504 28.42 1.96 -14.43
C GLY A 504 27.14 1.99 -15.27
N ALA A 505 26.66 0.81 -15.69
CA ALA A 505 25.53 0.68 -16.60
C ALA A 505 24.25 1.41 -16.13
N TYR A 506 23.54 2.06 -17.06
CA TYR A 506 22.37 2.89 -16.77
C TYR A 506 21.33 2.17 -15.90
N MET A 507 20.97 0.94 -16.27
CA MET A 507 19.96 0.14 -15.58
C MET A 507 20.36 -0.28 -14.16
N LYS A 508 21.66 -0.32 -13.84
CA LYS A 508 22.14 -0.78 -12.52
C LYS A 508 22.21 0.37 -11.51
N ARG A 509 22.77 1.52 -11.91
CA ARG A 509 23.14 2.58 -10.95
C ARG A 509 22.62 3.98 -11.30
N ALA A 510 22.20 4.24 -12.54
CA ALA A 510 21.90 5.61 -12.98
C ALA A 510 20.42 5.87 -13.29
N ARG A 511 19.60 4.84 -13.51
CA ARG A 511 18.18 5.01 -13.89
C ARG A 511 17.40 5.82 -12.85
N PRO A 512 16.92 7.05 -13.17
CA PRO A 512 16.22 7.92 -12.23
C PRO A 512 14.93 7.32 -11.65
N LYS A 513 14.58 7.72 -10.42
CA LYS A 513 13.38 7.21 -9.71
C LYS A 513 12.08 7.56 -10.45
N ARG A 514 11.95 8.75 -11.04
CA ARG A 514 10.76 9.16 -11.82
C ARG A 514 10.32 8.19 -12.90
N TYR A 515 11.25 7.47 -13.53
CA TYR A 515 10.90 6.43 -14.51
C TYR A 515 10.53 5.10 -13.87
N ARG A 516 11.16 4.75 -12.74
CA ARG A 516 10.79 3.54 -11.98
C ARG A 516 9.39 3.66 -11.40
N TYR A 517 9.03 4.82 -10.85
CA TYR A 517 7.69 5.07 -10.27
C TYR A 517 6.62 4.97 -11.35
N THR A 518 6.75 5.75 -12.43
CA THR A 518 5.75 5.75 -13.51
C THR A 518 5.66 4.42 -14.26
N GLN A 519 6.73 3.63 -14.32
CA GLN A 519 6.65 2.24 -14.79
C GLN A 519 5.81 1.38 -13.84
N ARG A 520 6.13 1.39 -12.54
CA ARG A 520 5.42 0.58 -11.53
C ARG A 520 3.95 0.95 -11.38
N TRP A 521 3.60 2.23 -11.54
CA TRP A 521 2.20 2.66 -11.54
C TRP A 521 1.41 1.98 -12.66
N LEU A 522 1.95 1.95 -13.87
CA LEU A 522 1.32 1.29 -15.01
C LEU A 522 1.26 -0.23 -14.82
N GLU A 523 2.37 -0.84 -14.37
CA GLU A 523 2.42 -2.27 -14.06
C GLU A 523 1.36 -2.66 -13.03
N HIS A 524 1.18 -1.84 -11.99
CA HIS A 524 0.19 -2.06 -10.95
C HIS A 524 -1.25 -1.93 -11.47
N VAL A 525 -1.56 -0.85 -12.19
CA VAL A 525 -2.92 -0.58 -12.70
C VAL A 525 -3.35 -1.63 -13.74
N ASP A 526 -2.44 -2.02 -14.63
CA ASP A 526 -2.70 -3.04 -15.65
C ASP A 526 -2.50 -4.47 -15.12
N ARG A 527 -2.07 -4.61 -13.86
CA ARG A 527 -1.86 -5.87 -13.15
C ARG A 527 -0.88 -6.79 -13.87
N LYS A 528 0.24 -6.18 -14.26
CA LYS A 528 1.36 -6.81 -14.95
C LYS A 528 2.53 -7.08 -14.00
N GLY A 529 3.40 -7.99 -14.40
CA GLY A 529 4.59 -8.34 -13.63
C GLY A 529 5.61 -7.21 -13.63
N THR A 530 6.49 -7.23 -12.63
CA THR A 530 7.62 -6.31 -12.57
C THR A 530 8.47 -6.41 -13.84
N GLY A 531 8.64 -5.29 -14.54
CA GLY A 531 9.44 -5.22 -15.76
C GLY A 531 8.64 -5.40 -17.05
N ASP A 532 7.34 -5.69 -17.00
CA ASP A 532 6.51 -5.89 -18.20
C ASP A 532 6.38 -4.62 -19.05
N TYR A 533 6.60 -3.42 -18.47
CA TYR A 533 6.61 -2.13 -19.16
C TYR A 533 8.01 -1.47 -19.19
N SER A 534 9.00 -2.24 -19.64
CA SER A 534 10.39 -1.79 -19.76
C SER A 534 10.78 -1.24 -21.15
N GLU A 535 9.81 -0.95 -22.02
CA GLU A 535 10.02 -0.48 -23.40
C GLU A 535 10.86 0.81 -23.48
N SER A 536 10.71 1.69 -22.49
CA SER A 536 11.43 2.97 -22.44
C SER A 536 12.93 2.80 -22.17
N CYS A 537 13.38 1.60 -21.79
CA CYS A 537 14.77 1.27 -21.49
C CYS A 537 15.49 0.54 -22.65
N ILE A 538 14.84 0.32 -23.80
CA ILE A 538 15.43 -0.41 -24.94
C ILE A 538 16.79 0.21 -25.34
N TRP A 539 16.85 1.54 -25.45
CA TRP A 539 18.09 2.24 -25.80
C TRP A 539 19.25 1.96 -24.85
N ALA A 540 18.99 1.83 -23.55
CA ALA A 540 20.04 1.52 -22.59
C ALA A 540 20.63 0.13 -22.85
N LYS A 541 19.81 -0.86 -23.25
CA LYS A 541 20.29 -2.20 -23.62
C LYS A 541 21.07 -2.17 -24.94
N VAL A 542 20.65 -1.35 -25.90
CA VAL A 542 21.37 -1.17 -27.18
C VAL A 542 22.75 -0.55 -26.97
N GLU A 543 22.85 0.53 -26.18
CA GLU A 543 24.14 1.18 -25.89
C GLU A 543 25.14 0.22 -25.22
N GLU A 544 24.64 -0.54 -24.27
CA GLU A 544 25.40 -1.57 -23.58
C GLU A 544 25.92 -2.69 -24.50
N LEU A 545 25.19 -3.03 -25.56
CA LEU A 545 25.64 -3.95 -26.61
C LEU A 545 26.65 -3.29 -27.56
N CYS A 546 26.45 -2.02 -27.91
CA CYS A 546 27.41 -1.24 -28.69
C CYS A 546 28.77 -1.14 -27.98
N LEU A 547 28.77 -0.84 -26.68
CA LEU A 547 29.99 -0.77 -25.86
C LEU A 547 30.69 -2.14 -25.78
N ALA A 548 29.92 -3.22 -25.62
CA ALA A 548 30.47 -4.57 -25.62
C ALA A 548 31.16 -4.93 -26.94
N ALA A 549 30.57 -4.54 -28.08
CA ALA A 549 31.15 -4.75 -29.40
C ALA A 549 32.42 -3.91 -29.62
N ALA A 550 32.44 -2.66 -29.13
CA ALA A 550 33.59 -1.76 -29.25
C ALA A 550 34.78 -2.18 -28.38
N ALA A 551 34.53 -2.78 -27.21
CA ALA A 551 35.57 -3.17 -26.26
C ALA A 551 36.32 -4.48 -26.65
N GLY A 552 35.88 -5.20 -27.69
CA GLY A 552 36.56 -6.40 -28.21
C GLY A 552 36.76 -7.56 -27.21
N GLY A 553 36.14 -7.50 -26.02
CA GLY A 553 36.60 -8.25 -24.84
C GLY A 553 35.52 -8.99 -24.04
N LYS A 554 34.29 -9.14 -24.56
CA LYS A 554 33.27 -9.96 -23.90
C LYS A 554 33.14 -11.34 -24.55
N PRO A 555 32.98 -12.43 -23.77
CA PRO A 555 32.74 -13.76 -24.34
C PRO A 555 31.51 -13.75 -25.27
N PRO A 556 31.56 -14.41 -26.44
CA PRO A 556 30.44 -14.49 -27.37
C PRO A 556 29.13 -14.95 -26.71
N GLN A 557 29.22 -15.85 -25.73
CA GLN A 557 28.08 -16.34 -24.97
C GLN A 557 27.39 -15.25 -24.13
N GLU A 558 28.15 -14.33 -23.53
CA GLU A 558 27.58 -13.20 -22.76
C GLU A 558 26.87 -12.22 -23.69
N VAL A 559 27.44 -11.94 -24.85
CA VAL A 559 26.82 -11.06 -25.86
C VAL A 559 25.51 -11.66 -26.34
N LYS A 560 25.48 -12.96 -26.67
CA LYS A 560 24.25 -13.67 -27.06
C LYS A 560 23.15 -13.57 -26.01
N LEU A 561 23.48 -13.77 -24.72
CA LEU A 561 22.49 -13.64 -23.64
C LEU A 561 21.87 -12.24 -23.60
N ARG A 562 22.69 -11.19 -23.74
CA ARG A 562 22.20 -9.79 -23.75
C ARG A 562 21.36 -9.48 -25.00
N VAL A 563 21.67 -10.10 -26.14
CA VAL A 563 20.87 -9.99 -27.36
C VAL A 563 19.51 -10.67 -27.20
N VAL A 564 19.46 -11.85 -26.58
CA VAL A 564 18.20 -12.54 -26.26
C VAL A 564 17.34 -11.70 -25.29
N GLU A 565 17.96 -11.05 -24.29
CA GLU A 565 17.24 -10.11 -23.42
C GLU A 565 16.64 -8.92 -24.20
N LEU A 566 17.41 -8.34 -25.11
CA LEU A 566 16.94 -7.24 -25.96
C LEU A 566 15.81 -7.71 -26.89
N GLU A 567 15.93 -8.88 -27.50
CA GLU A 567 14.91 -9.44 -28.38
C GLU A 567 13.60 -9.69 -27.61
N LYS A 568 13.67 -10.22 -26.39
CA LYS A 568 12.49 -10.38 -25.52
C LYS A 568 11.81 -9.04 -25.24
N LEU A 569 12.58 -8.00 -24.92
CA LEU A 569 12.04 -6.66 -24.67
C LEU A 569 11.37 -6.07 -25.92
N ILE A 570 12.02 -6.19 -27.08
CA ILE A 570 11.47 -5.73 -28.36
C ILE A 570 10.21 -6.50 -28.73
N SER A 571 10.17 -7.82 -28.51
CA SER A 571 8.99 -8.65 -28.76
C SER A 571 7.78 -8.19 -27.95
N VAL A 572 7.98 -7.92 -26.65
CA VAL A 572 6.91 -7.42 -25.78
C VAL A 572 6.44 -6.03 -26.22
N ALA A 573 7.39 -5.14 -26.53
CA ALA A 573 7.07 -3.80 -27.01
C ALA A 573 6.34 -3.81 -28.38
N GLU A 574 6.71 -4.72 -29.29
CA GLU A 574 6.04 -4.91 -30.59
C GLU A 574 4.58 -5.34 -30.39
N LYS A 575 4.34 -6.38 -29.56
CA LYS A 575 2.99 -6.87 -29.23
C LYS A 575 2.11 -5.77 -28.62
N ASN A 576 2.70 -4.92 -27.81
CA ASN A 576 2.00 -3.81 -27.15
C ASN A 576 1.91 -2.55 -28.01
N LYS A 577 2.40 -2.56 -29.27
CA LYS A 577 2.42 -1.40 -30.18
C LYS A 577 3.16 -0.19 -29.60
N GLN A 578 4.25 -0.44 -28.88
CA GLN A 578 5.06 0.55 -28.18
C GLN A 578 6.37 0.89 -28.91
N LEU A 579 6.66 0.19 -30.01
CA LEU A 579 7.77 0.50 -30.89
C LEU A 579 7.38 1.58 -31.89
N SER A 580 8.37 2.38 -32.29
CA SER A 580 8.21 3.44 -33.28
C SER A 580 9.18 3.23 -34.42
N LYS A 581 8.75 3.57 -35.63
CA LYS A 581 9.55 3.38 -36.85
C LYS A 581 10.88 4.14 -36.84
N ASP A 582 10.97 5.22 -36.05
CA ASP A 582 12.19 6.03 -35.90
C ASP A 582 13.38 5.26 -35.29
N MET A 583 13.11 4.17 -34.56
CA MET A 583 14.14 3.25 -34.05
C MET A 583 14.80 2.40 -35.15
N PHE A 584 14.15 2.28 -36.31
CA PHE A 584 14.54 1.39 -37.41
C PHE A 584 14.99 2.15 -38.66
N PHE A 585 15.26 3.46 -38.54
CA PHE A 585 15.92 4.20 -39.61
C PHE A 585 17.36 3.74 -39.82
N ASP A 586 17.82 3.81 -41.07
CA ASP A 586 19.13 3.29 -41.47
C ASP A 586 20.30 3.91 -40.67
N GLU A 587 20.13 5.16 -40.23
CA GLU A 587 21.11 5.90 -39.45
C GLU A 587 21.01 5.69 -37.93
N SER A 588 20.04 4.90 -37.46
CA SER A 588 19.82 4.70 -36.04
C SER A 588 20.88 3.79 -35.40
N THR A 589 21.22 4.06 -34.14
CA THR A 589 22.21 3.28 -33.38
C THR A 589 21.87 1.78 -33.36
N LEU A 590 20.59 1.41 -33.23
CA LEU A 590 20.16 0.00 -33.24
C LEU A 590 20.48 -0.67 -34.59
N VAL A 591 20.15 -0.02 -35.70
CA VAL A 591 20.37 -0.55 -37.06
C VAL A 591 21.86 -0.61 -37.40
N LYS A 592 22.62 0.43 -37.03
CA LYS A 592 24.08 0.46 -37.20
C LYS A 592 24.77 -0.65 -36.41
N TRP A 593 24.32 -0.91 -35.20
CA TRP A 593 24.80 -2.04 -34.40
C TRP A 593 24.45 -3.38 -35.06
N TRP A 594 23.19 -3.58 -35.44
CA TRP A 594 22.70 -4.81 -36.08
C TRP A 594 23.49 -5.19 -37.33
N ARG A 595 23.73 -4.23 -38.24
CA ARG A 595 24.45 -4.44 -39.50
C ARG A 595 25.89 -4.90 -39.32
N LYS A 596 26.50 -4.64 -38.17
CA LYS A 596 27.88 -5.04 -37.85
C LYS A 596 27.99 -6.41 -37.17
N GLN A 597 26.87 -7.04 -36.80
CA GLN A 597 26.89 -8.32 -36.08
C GLN A 597 27.15 -9.50 -37.03
N ASP A 598 27.85 -10.50 -36.53
CA ASP A 598 28.11 -11.77 -37.23
C ASP A 598 26.84 -12.64 -37.35
N PRO A 599 26.82 -13.65 -38.24
CA PRO A 599 25.67 -14.53 -38.43
C PRO A 599 25.24 -15.31 -37.18
N GLU A 600 26.16 -15.60 -36.26
CA GLU A 600 25.88 -16.38 -35.06
C GLU A 600 25.04 -15.56 -34.06
N ILE A 601 25.38 -14.28 -33.87
CA ILE A 601 24.59 -13.33 -33.08
C ILE A 601 23.24 -13.04 -33.76
N ARG A 602 23.22 -12.93 -35.09
CA ARG A 602 21.96 -12.70 -35.82
C ARG A 602 20.99 -13.88 -35.72
N SER A 603 21.51 -15.11 -35.62
CA SER A 603 20.68 -16.33 -35.53
C SER A 603 19.80 -16.36 -34.28
N VAL A 604 20.21 -15.69 -33.20
CA VAL A 604 19.49 -15.63 -31.92
C VAL A 604 18.63 -14.37 -31.77
N ALA A 605 18.38 -13.64 -32.86
CA ALA A 605 17.71 -12.33 -32.85
C ALA A 605 16.73 -12.16 -34.04
N THR A 606 15.91 -13.18 -34.27
CA THR A 606 14.96 -13.30 -35.38
C THR A 606 13.95 -12.15 -35.50
N ILE A 607 13.46 -11.62 -34.37
CA ILE A 607 12.49 -10.52 -34.36
C ILE A 607 13.18 -9.22 -34.75
N ILE A 608 14.38 -8.97 -34.21
CA ILE A 608 15.20 -7.81 -34.56
C ILE A 608 15.53 -7.86 -36.05
N ALA A 609 15.93 -9.02 -36.58
CA ALA A 609 16.14 -9.24 -38.00
C ALA A 609 14.89 -8.85 -38.82
N GLY A 610 13.72 -9.41 -38.49
CA GLY A 610 12.48 -9.12 -39.21
C GLY A 610 12.03 -7.66 -39.15
N LEU A 611 12.35 -6.95 -38.07
CA LEU A 611 12.05 -5.53 -37.91
C LEU A 611 13.05 -4.65 -38.66
N VAL A 612 14.36 -4.90 -38.53
CA VAL A 612 15.40 -4.09 -39.17
C VAL A 612 15.44 -4.32 -40.68
N ASP A 613 15.30 -5.57 -41.12
CA ASP A 613 15.45 -6.00 -42.52
C ASP A 613 14.11 -6.03 -43.28
N GLY A 614 13.00 -5.67 -42.64
CA GLY A 614 11.66 -5.71 -43.23
C GLY A 614 10.70 -4.68 -42.64
N ARG A 615 9.81 -5.14 -41.76
CA ARG A 615 8.55 -4.44 -41.40
C ARG A 615 8.70 -3.26 -40.42
N GLY A 616 9.88 -3.04 -39.84
CA GLY A 616 10.10 -1.98 -38.84
C GLY A 616 9.89 -0.57 -39.41
N LYS A 617 10.09 -0.39 -40.72
CA LYS A 617 9.83 0.87 -41.43
C LYS A 617 8.34 1.15 -41.63
N ASP A 618 7.49 0.12 -41.53
CA ASP A 618 6.04 0.19 -41.66
C ASP A 618 5.31 0.40 -40.31
N LEU A 619 6.07 0.43 -39.20
CA LEU A 619 5.51 0.75 -37.89
C LEU A 619 4.91 2.17 -37.89
N PRO A 620 3.92 2.44 -37.05
CA PRO A 620 3.39 3.80 -36.92
C PRO A 620 4.51 4.76 -36.48
N SER A 621 4.38 6.02 -36.90
CA SER A 621 5.05 7.12 -36.20
C SER A 621 4.62 7.08 -34.75
N ALA A 622 5.53 7.34 -33.81
CA ALA A 622 5.14 7.44 -32.41
C ALA A 622 4.04 8.49 -32.22
N CYS A 623 2.96 8.11 -31.52
CA CYS A 623 1.96 9.05 -31.04
C CYS A 623 2.50 9.91 -29.87
#